data_AF-A0A7R9P108-F1
#
_entry.id   AF-A0A7R9P108-F1
#
_cell.length_a   1.000
_cell.length_b   1.000
_cell.length_c   1.000
_cell.angle_alpha   90.00
_cell.angle_beta   90.00
_cell.angle_gamma   90.00
#
_symmetry.space_group_name_H-M   'P 1'
#
loop_
_entity.id
_entity.type
_entity.pdbx_description
1 polymer ?
#
loop_
_entity_poly.entity_id
_entity_poly.type
_entity_poly.pdbx_seq_one_letter_code
_entity_poly.pdbx_strand_id
1 'polypeptide(L)' 'MLLEEQSTSTLADNKIVTSSEVPNGSRTTRSYEFSESGCVLTLSHDESGQVARRYFTRVE' A
#
# COMPACT_ATOMS: atom_id res chain seq x y z
N MET A 1 -23.04 -14.76 3.10
CA MET A 1 -21.72 -14.66 2.45
C MET A 1 -21.14 -13.32 2.86
N LEU A 2 -20.21 -13.30 3.81
CA LEU A 2 -19.48 -12.07 4.14
C LEU A 2 -18.58 -11.78 2.94
N LEU A 3 -18.71 -10.60 2.36
CA LEU A 3 -17.82 -10.19 1.30
C LEU A 3 -16.50 -9.78 1.97
N GLU A 4 -15.47 -10.61 1.83
CA GLU A 4 -14.18 -10.41 2.49
C GLU A 4 -13.30 -9.48 1.65
N GLU A 5 -12.55 -8.61 2.32
CA GLU A 5 -11.48 -7.85 1.67
C GLU A 5 -10.40 -8.82 1.19
N GLN A 6 -10.00 -8.71 -0.08
CA GLN A 6 -8.86 -9.45 -0.60
C GLN A 6 -7.68 -8.51 -0.78
N SER A 7 -6.52 -8.89 -0.26
CA SER A 7 -5.27 -8.16 -0.48
C SER A 7 -4.22 -9.05 -1.13
N THR A 8 -3.50 -8.49 -2.11
CA THR A 8 -2.37 -9.14 -2.78
C THR A 8 -1.16 -8.24 -2.65
N SER A 9 -0.03 -8.79 -2.24
CA SER A 9 1.24 -8.07 -2.15
C SER A 9 2.26 -8.64 -3.14
N THR A 10 2.94 -7.77 -3.85
CA THR A 10 4.03 -8.12 -4.76
C THR A 10 5.30 -7.39 -4.31
N LEU A 11 6.39 -8.14 -4.22
CA LEU A 11 7.72 -7.62 -3.96
C LEU A 11 8.50 -7.62 -5.28
N ALA A 12 9.02 -6.45 -5.67
CA ALA A 12 9.93 -6.29 -6.79
C ALA A 12 11.00 -5.28 -6.41
N ASP A 13 12.27 -5.66 -6.54
CA ASP A 13 13.43 -4.86 -6.13
C ASP A 13 13.32 -4.37 -4.67
N ASN A 14 13.45 -3.05 -4.45
CA ASN A 14 13.30 -2.39 -3.16
C ASN A 14 11.88 -1.82 -2.98
N LYS A 15 10.87 -2.44 -3.59
CA LYS A 15 9.48 -1.97 -3.53
C LYS A 15 8.52 -3.11 -3.21
N ILE A 16 7.64 -2.87 -2.24
CA ILE A 16 6.45 -3.71 -2.03
C ILE A 16 5.24 -2.93 -2.50
N VAL A 17 4.36 -3.56 -3.27
CA VAL A 17 3.05 -3.01 -3.64
C VAL A 17 1.98 -3.96 -3.15
N THR A 18 1.08 -3.47 -2.31
CA THR A 18 -0.11 -4.17 -1.86
C THR A 18 -1.33 -3.52 -2.50
N SER A 19 -2.15 -4.33 -3.18
CA SER A 19 -3.47 -3.92 -3.66
C SER A 19 -4.53 -4.62 -2.81
N SER A 20 -5.38 -3.84 -2.16
CA SER A 20 -6.58 -4.33 -1.46
C SER A 20 -7.81 -3.95 -2.29
N GLU A 21 -8.65 -4.93 -2.60
CA GLU A 21 -9.96 -4.72 -3.20
C GLU A 21 -11.03 -5.03 -2.16
N VAL A 22 -11.93 -4.07 -1.96
CA VAL A 22 -13.09 -4.23 -1.09
C VAL A 22 -14.31 -4.59 -1.94
N PRO A 23 -15.35 -5.21 -1.35
CA PRO A 23 -16.44 -5.81 -2.10
C PRO A 23 -17.28 -4.88 -2.97
N ASN A 24 -17.25 -3.57 -2.69
CA ASN A 24 -17.92 -2.56 -3.51
C ASN A 24 -17.12 -2.21 -4.78
N GLY A 25 -16.01 -2.92 -5.04
CA GLY A 25 -15.10 -2.68 -6.17
C GLY A 25 -14.12 -1.52 -5.92
N SER A 26 -14.19 -0.87 -4.77
CA SER A 26 -13.19 0.14 -4.41
C SER A 26 -11.84 -0.52 -4.13
N ARG A 27 -10.78 0.18 -4.51
CA ARG A 27 -9.42 -0.31 -4.41
C ARG A 27 -8.56 0.66 -3.64
N THR A 28 -7.71 0.08 -2.81
CA THR A 28 -6.66 0.81 -2.10
C THR A 28 -5.31 0.22 -2.48
N THR A 29 -4.36 1.06 -2.85
CA THR A 29 -2.97 0.64 -3.12
C THR A 29 -2.05 1.17 -2.04
N ARG A 30 -1.17 0.30 -1.53
CA ARG A 30 -0.08 0.65 -0.60
C ARG A 30 1.24 0.32 -1.27
N SER A 31 2.09 1.31 -1.48
CA SER A 31 3.45 1.09 -1.97
C SER A 31 4.47 1.47 -0.92
N TYR A 32 5.38 0.55 -0.62
CA TYR A 32 6.52 0.74 0.26
C TYR A 32 7.76 0.85 -0.60
N GLU A 33 8.47 1.97 -0.52
CA GLU A 33 9.74 2.18 -1.23
C GLU A 33 10.86 2.23 -0.19
N PHE A 34 11.74 1.23 -0.23
CA PHE A 34 12.81 1.06 0.74
C PHE A 34 14.10 1.75 0.27
N SER A 35 14.80 2.32 1.24
CA SER A 35 16.11 2.94 1.09
C SER A 35 16.99 2.56 2.28
N GLU A 36 18.27 2.94 2.25
CA GLU A 36 19.18 2.73 3.36
C GLU A 36 18.71 3.47 4.63
N SER A 37 18.19 4.69 4.48
CA SER A 37 17.74 5.53 5.60
C SER A 37 16.37 5.16 6.16
N GLY A 38 15.56 4.36 5.45
CA GLY A 38 14.19 4.08 5.85
C GLY A 38 13.26 3.68 4.72
N CYS A 39 11.96 3.95 4.89
CA CYS A 39 10.91 3.56 3.96
C CYS A 39 9.88 4.67 3.79
N VAL A 40 9.41 4.85 2.55
CA VAL A 40 8.24 5.69 2.25
C VAL A 40 7.05 4.78 1.93
N LEU A 41 6.00 4.86 2.73
CA LEU A 41 4.71 4.27 2.43
C LEU A 41 3.83 5.32 1.73
N THR A 42 3.32 4.99 0.55
CA THR A 42 2.26 5.74 -0.12
C THR A 42 0.99 4.91 -0.14
N LEU A 43 -0.11 5.46 0.36
CA LEU A 43 -1.45 4.90 0.31
C LEU A 43 -2.27 5.72 -0.71
N SER A 44 -2.88 5.08 -1.69
CA SER A 44 -3.88 5.70 -2.57
C SER A 44 -5.21 4.97 -2.47
N HIS A 45 -6.30 5.72 -2.47
CA HIS A 45 -7.66 5.19 -2.56
C HIS A 45 -8.29 5.68 -3.86
N ASP A 46 -8.62 4.75 -4.75
CA ASP A 46 -8.93 5.06 -6.14
C ASP A 46 -10.21 5.88 -6.26
N GLU A 47 -11.25 5.55 -5.48
CA GLU A 47 -12.56 6.22 -5.54
C GLU A 47 -12.52 7.66 -5.04
N SER A 48 -11.79 7.93 -3.96
CA SER A 48 -11.68 9.30 -3.43
C SER A 48 -10.55 10.12 -4.07
N GLY A 49 -9.66 9.47 -4.83
CA GLY A 49 -8.44 10.06 -5.37
C GLY A 49 -7.45 10.54 -4.31
N GLN A 50 -7.69 10.23 -3.03
CA GLN A 50 -6.86 10.71 -1.94
C GLN A 50 -5.57 9.90 -1.86
N VAL A 51 -4.47 10.60 -1.58
CA VAL A 51 -3.14 10.02 -1.41
C VAL A 51 -2.58 10.45 -0.06
N ALA A 52 -2.13 9.49 0.73
CA ALA A 52 -1.44 9.72 1.99
C ALA A 52 -0.03 9.15 1.94
N ARG A 53 0.92 9.82 2.60
CA ARG A 53 2.31 9.37 2.72
C ARG A 53 2.74 9.28 4.16
N ARG A 54 3.48 8.23 4.49
CA ARG A 54 4.12 8.06 5.79
C ARG A 54 5.59 7.74 5.60
N TYR A 55 6.45 8.47 6.31
CA TYR A 55 7.89 8.31 6.27
C TYR A 55 8.34 7.56 7.52
N PHE A 56 9.10 6.49 7.33
CA PHE A 56 9.68 5.70 8.40
C PHE A 56 11.19 5.83 8.32
N THR A 57 11.83 6.11 9.45
CA THR A 57 13.29 6.05 9.59
C THR A 57 13.68 4.62 9.98
N ARG A 58 14.79 4.13 9.43
CA ARG A 58 15.35 2.83 9.80
C ARG A 58 15.77 2.86 11.27
N VAL A 59 15.35 1.86 12.03
CA VAL A 59 15.82 1.63 13.41
C VAL A 59 16.95 0.61 13.33
N GLU A 60 18.06 0.92 13.99
CA GLU A 60 19.24 0.03 14.13
C GLU A 60 19.01 -1.07 15.17
#